data_AF-A0A975HLH3-F1
#
_entry.id   AF-A0A975HLH3-F1
#
_cell.length_a   1.000
_cell.length_b   1.000
_cell.length_c   1.000
_cell.angle_alpha   90.00
_cell.angle_beta   90.00
_cell.angle_gamma   90.00
#
_symmetry.space_group_name_H-M   'P 1'
#
loop_
_entity.id
_entity.type
_entity.pdbx_description
1 polymer ?
#
loop_
_entity_poly.entity_id
_entity_poly.type
_entity_poly.pdbx_seq_one_letter_code
_entity_poly.pdbx_strand_id
1 'polypeptide(L)'
;MPIFIFTMSQLTEIDLNSWSRKEHFNFFNEFAQPYFNVCVSLNMKLPYQYCKSHSISFSSAYVHALGLAINDYELHANADQR
;
A
#
# COMPACT_ATOMS: atom_id res chain seq x y z
N MET A 1 -21.89 -13.90 -16.72
CA MET A 1 -21.32 -13.77 -15.37
C MET A 1 -19.81 -13.97 -15.45
N PRO A 2 -19.00 -12.95 -15.79
CA PRO A 2 -17.56 -13.09 -15.77
C PRO A 2 -17.01 -12.49 -14.46
N ILE A 3 -16.60 -13.38 -13.57
CA ILE A 3 -15.57 -13.12 -12.57
C ILE A 3 -14.23 -13.31 -13.31
N PHE A 4 -13.20 -12.55 -12.91
CA PHE A 4 -11.86 -12.40 -13.52
C PHE A 4 -11.67 -11.19 -14.45
N ILE A 5 -11.72 -10.00 -13.87
CA ILE A 5 -10.80 -8.93 -14.28
C ILE A 5 -9.43 -9.32 -13.72
N PHE A 6 -8.63 -10.01 -14.53
CA PHE A 6 -7.20 -10.17 -14.29
C PHE A 6 -6.60 -8.79 -14.56
N THR A 7 -6.38 -8.00 -13.51
CA THR A 7 -5.74 -6.69 -13.65
C THR A 7 -4.34 -6.91 -14.20
N MET A 8 -4.08 -6.41 -15.41
CA MET A 8 -2.71 -6.25 -15.89
C MET A 8 -1.99 -5.32 -14.91
N SER A 9 -1.01 -5.86 -14.20
CA SER A 9 -0.04 -5.12 -13.40
C SER A 9 0.51 -3.96 -14.22
N GLN A 10 0.20 -2.72 -13.82
CA GLN A 10 0.83 -1.51 -14.36
C GLN A 10 2.24 -1.41 -13.75
N LEU A 11 3.20 -2.11 -14.35
CA LEU A 11 4.60 -2.05 -13.92
C LEU A 11 5.29 -0.94 -14.73
N THR A 12 5.51 0.20 -14.09
CA THR A 12 6.19 1.35 -14.69
C THR A 12 7.68 1.27 -14.36
N GLU A 13 8.55 1.36 -15.37
CA GLU A 13 9.98 1.48 -15.17
C GLU A 13 10.32 2.83 -14.53
N ILE A 14 11.17 2.81 -13.49
CA ILE A 14 11.61 4.01 -12.78
C ILE A 14 12.98 4.42 -13.32
N ASP A 15 13.08 5.63 -13.84
CA ASP A 15 14.38 6.21 -14.20
C ASP A 15 15.12 6.66 -12.93
N LEU A 16 16.22 5.96 -12.64
CA LEU A 16 17.05 6.22 -11.47
C LEU A 16 17.76 7.57 -11.50
N ASN A 17 17.83 8.28 -12.63
CA ASN A 17 18.49 9.58 -12.71
C ASN A 17 17.59 10.75 -12.33
N SER A 18 16.28 10.64 -12.60
CA SER A 18 15.28 11.65 -12.26
C SER A 18 14.57 11.38 -10.92
N TRP A 19 14.81 10.22 -10.30
CA TRP A 19 14.10 9.82 -9.09
C TRP A 19 14.65 10.50 -7.82
N SER A 20 13.80 11.25 -7.12
CA SER A 20 14.11 11.95 -5.86
C SER A 20 14.64 11.04 -4.74
N ARG A 21 14.35 9.73 -4.79
CA ARG A 21 14.76 8.74 -3.78
C ARG A 21 15.99 7.92 -4.18
N LYS A 22 16.69 8.28 -5.26
CA LYS A 22 17.91 7.61 -5.73
C LYS A 22 18.96 7.42 -4.63
N GLU A 23 19.27 8.48 -3.88
CA GLU A 23 20.29 8.43 -2.84
C GLU A 23 19.91 7.51 -1.68
N HIS A 24 18.64 7.55 -1.26
CA HIS A 24 18.09 6.63 -0.25
C HIS A 24 18.17 5.18 -0.72
N PHE A 25 17.78 4.90 -1.97
CA PHE A 25 17.87 3.55 -2.52
C PHE A 25 19.31 3.04 -2.56
N ASN A 26 20.26 3.86 -3.04
CA ASN A 26 21.67 3.48 -3.13
C ASN A 26 22.27 3.20 -1.75
N PHE A 27 21.88 3.96 -0.73
CA PHE A 27 22.30 3.74 0.64
C PHE A 27 21.76 2.41 1.21
N PHE A 28 20.46 2.14 1.07
CA PHE A 28 19.85 0.93 1.64
C PHE A 28 20.18 -0.36 0.87
N ASN A 29 20.48 -0.28 -0.42
CA ASN A 29 20.73 -1.44 -1.28
C ASN A 29 21.97 -2.26 -0.90
N GLU A 30 22.97 -1.64 -0.27
CA GLU A 30 24.20 -2.34 0.13
C GLU A 30 24.04 -3.17 1.41
N PHE A 31 22.93 -3.04 2.13
CA PHE A 31 22.68 -3.77 3.37
C PHE A 31 22.13 -5.17 3.11
N ALA A 32 22.60 -6.15 3.88
CA ALA A 32 22.08 -7.52 3.83
C ALA A 32 20.59 -7.63 4.24
N GLN A 33 20.07 -6.64 4.97
CA GLN A 33 18.67 -6.59 5.38
C GLN A 33 18.11 -5.16 5.28
N PRO A 34 17.57 -4.76 4.11
CA PRO A 34 17.12 -3.39 3.83
C PRO A 34 15.66 -3.14 4.26
N TYR A 35 15.20 -3.76 5.35
CA TYR A 35 13.81 -3.66 5.82
C TYR A 35 13.75 -3.28 7.28
N PHE A 36 12.77 -2.46 7.64
CA PHE A 36 12.45 -2.11 9.02
C PHE A 36 10.98 -2.40 9.31
N ASN A 37 10.70 -2.82 10.54
CA ASN A 37 9.34 -3.07 11.00
C ASN A 37 8.89 -1.93 11.89
N VAL A 38 7.66 -1.45 11.68
CA VAL A 38 7.03 -0.46 12.56
C VAL A 38 5.78 -1.08 13.16
N CYS A 39 5.62 -0.96 14.47
CA CYS A 39 4.40 -1.32 15.18
C CYS A 39 3.72 -0.04 15.64
N VAL A 40 2.48 0.18 15.20
CA VAL A 40 1.67 1.34 15.58
C VAL A 40 0.36 0.90 16.20
N SER A 41 -0.05 1.61 17.25
CA SER A 41 -1.35 1.42 17.89
C SER A 41 -2.41 2.23 17.15
N LEU A 42 -3.34 1.55 16.47
CA LEU A 42 -4.43 2.20 15.74
C LEU A 42 -5.73 2.10 16.53
N ASN A 43 -6.46 3.21 16.61
CA ASN A 43 -7.80 3.21 17.22
C ASN A 43 -8.83 2.65 16.25
N MET A 44 -9.15 1.36 16.42
CA MET A 44 -10.10 0.63 15.56
C MET A 44 -11.54 0.57 16.11
N LYS A 45 -11.88 1.39 17.12
CA LYS A 45 -13.19 1.31 17.79
C LYS A 45 -14.37 1.56 16.83
N LEU A 46 -14.28 2.60 16.01
CA LEU A 46 -15.32 2.98 15.05
C LEU A 46 -15.51 1.94 13.92
N PRO A 47 -14.46 1.54 13.17
CA PRO A 47 -14.62 0.54 12.12
C PRO A 47 -15.06 -0.83 12.67
N TYR A 48 -14.63 -1.19 13.88
CA TYR A 48 -15.09 -2.40 14.55
C TYR A 48 -16.60 -2.37 14.85
N GLN A 49 -17.11 -1.26 15.39
CA GLN A 49 -18.55 -1.08 15.64
C GLN A 49 -19.36 -1.15 14.35
N TYR A 50 -18.88 -0.53 13.28
CA TYR A 50 -19.50 -0.57 11.96
C TYR A 50 -19.59 -2.00 11.41
N CYS A 51 -18.50 -2.76 11.47
CA CYS A 51 -18.49 -4.16 11.03
C CYS A 51 -19.48 -5.01 11.83
N LYS A 52 -19.54 -4.77 13.14
CA LYS A 52 -20.43 -5.50 14.05
C LYS A 52 -21.91 -5.20 13.78
N SER A 53 -22.29 -3.96 13.47
CA SER A 53 -23.68 -3.61 13.15
C SER A 53 -24.13 -4.11 11.78
N HIS A 54 -23.21 -4.27 10.83
CA HIS A 54 -23.51 -4.73 9.47
C HIS A 54 -23.27 -6.24 9.26
N SER A 55 -22.91 -6.98 10.32
CA SER A 55 -22.56 -8.40 10.25
C SER A 55 -21.44 -8.72 9.24
N ILE A 56 -20.49 -7.80 9.09
CA ILE A 56 -19.32 -7.95 8.21
C ILE A 56 -18.14 -8.48 9.02
N SER A 57 -17.36 -9.39 8.44
CA SER A 57 -16.12 -9.85 9.05
C SER A 57 -15.10 -8.71 9.16
N PHE A 58 -14.65 -8.42 10.39
CA PHE A 58 -13.67 -7.36 10.65
C PHE A 58 -12.36 -7.58 9.90
N SER A 59 -11.89 -8.83 9.77
CA SER A 59 -10.65 -9.14 9.04
C SER A 59 -10.76 -8.77 7.56
N SER A 60 -11.89 -9.08 6.92
CA SER A 60 -12.13 -8.77 5.52
C SER A 60 -12.23 -7.25 5.29
N ALA A 61 -12.92 -6.54 6.19
CA ALA A 61 -13.01 -5.08 6.13
C ALA A 61 -11.65 -4.41 6.31
N TYR A 62 -10.82 -4.93 7.21
CA TYR A 62 -9.46 -4.44 7.42
C TYR A 62 -8.57 -4.65 6.20
N VAL A 63 -8.57 -5.85 5.61
CA VAL A 63 -7.78 -6.14 4.39
C VAL A 63 -8.24 -5.28 3.22
N HIS A 64 -9.54 -5.05 3.07
CA HIS A 64 -10.07 -4.18 2.04
C HIS A 64 -9.63 -2.71 2.23
N ALA A 65 -9.72 -2.19 3.45
CA ALA A 65 -9.25 -0.85 3.77
C ALA A 65 -7.74 -0.69 3.54
N LEU A 66 -6.95 -1.71 3.88
CA LEU A 66 -5.52 -1.75 3.59
C LEU A 66 -5.24 -1.69 2.08
N GLY A 67 -5.96 -2.48 1.27
CA GLY A 67 -5.82 -2.46 -0.18
C GLY A 67 -6.14 -1.09 -0.80
N LEU A 68 -7.19 -0.42 -0.31
CA LEU A 68 -7.51 0.94 -0.73
C LEU A 68 -6.38 1.94 -0.40
N ALA A 69 -5.82 1.86 0.81
CA ALA A 69 -4.73 2.74 1.23
C ALA A 69 -3.45 2.53 0.41
N ILE A 70 -3.13 1.27 0.05
CA ILE A 70 -1.98 0.94 -0.80
C ILE A 70 -2.16 1.56 -2.19
N ASN A 71 -3.34 1.37 -2.80
CA ASN A 71 -3.62 1.90 -4.13
C ASN A 71 -3.60 3.44 -4.15
N ASP A 72 -4.06 4.09 -3.09
CA ASP A 72 -4.02 5.55 -2.95
C ASP A 72 -2.58 6.08 -2.87
N TYR A 73 -1.71 5.39 -2.14
CA TYR A 73 -0.29 5.73 -2.09
C TYR A 73 0.38 5.65 -3.46
N GLU A 74 0.09 4.61 -4.26
CA GLU A 74 0.61 4.50 -5.63
C GLU A 74 0.14 5.64 -6.54
N LEU A 75 -1.13 6.06 -6.42
CA LEU A 75 -1.65 7.20 -7.19
C LEU A 75 -0.91 8.50 -6.84
N HIS A 76 -0.67 8.74 -5.56
CA HIS A 76 0.09 9.91 -5.11
C HIS A 76 1.57 9.85 -5.51
N ALA A 77 2.19 8.66 -5.47
CA ALA A 77 3.57 8.48 -5.92
C ALA A 77 3.71 8.74 -7.43
N ASN A 78 2.74 8.31 -8.24
CA ASN A 78 2.71 8.56 -9.67
C ASN A 78 2.40 10.03 -10.02
N ALA A 79 1.67 10.75 -9.16
CA ALA A 79 1.38 12.17 -9.35
C ALA A 79 2.60 13.07 -9.06
N ASP A 80 3.47 12.68 -8.12
CA ASP A 80 4.71 13.39 -7.79
C ASP A 80 5.84 13.15 -8.82
N GLN A 81 5.67 12.16 -9.70
CA GLN A 81 6.59 11.88 -10.82
C GLN A 81 6.23 12.62 -12.14
N ARG A 82 5.18 13.48 -12.16
CA ARG A 82 4.79 14.27 -13.34
C ARG A 82 5.23 15.72 -13.28
#